data_AF-A0A7S3M6Q5-F1
#
_entry.id   AF-A0A7S3M6Q5-F1
#
_cell.length_a   1.000
_cell.length_b   1.000
_cell.length_c   1.000
_cell.angle_alpha   90.00
_cell.angle_beta   90.00
_cell.angle_gamma   90.00
#
_symmetry.space_group_name_H-M   'P 1'
#
loop_
_entity.id
_entity.type
_entity.pdbx_description
1 polymer ?
#
loop_
_entity_poly.entity_id
_entity_poly.type
_entity_poly.pdbx_seq_one_letter_code
_entity_poly.pdbx_strand_id
1 'polypeptide(L)'
;MDFNQCFAILQERAQAGPSVLTAANLPPAPRASLPEVLKNSEDLTSSGSIQLIKRFNELQTERIKTYKYFDQELNDLIEANAPARYPLICTEVTQRFSQISVSINAIRDEIIRRGHNEIGQAMTKVQSAEKDKLMLVAAHHLDQLKSTVLKGTESVTGEKTEEQVVYLAQQIATVQATIEEALEDIRCNVCDLVDE
;
A
#
# COMPACT_ATOMS: atom_id res chain seq x y z
N MET A 1 4.31 7.80 -10.76
CA MET A 1 3.37 6.68 -10.99
C MET A 1 2.05 7.02 -10.31
N ASP A 2 0.91 6.63 -10.89
CA ASP A 2 -0.44 7.07 -10.46
C ASP A 2 -1.19 5.96 -9.68
N PHE A 3 -1.15 6.04 -8.35
CA PHE A 3 -1.91 5.15 -7.46
C PHE A 3 -3.44 5.35 -7.58
N ASN A 4 -3.90 6.43 -8.22
CA ASN A 4 -5.33 6.64 -8.48
C ASN A 4 -5.87 5.64 -9.52
N GLN A 5 -5.02 5.10 -10.41
CA GLN A 5 -5.43 4.03 -11.33
C GLN A 5 -5.70 2.72 -10.59
N CYS A 6 -4.90 2.40 -9.56
CA CYS A 6 -5.17 1.27 -8.67
C CYS A 6 -6.51 1.46 -7.94
N PHE A 7 -6.79 2.68 -7.47
CA PHE A 7 -8.07 3.02 -6.84
C PHE A 7 -9.27 2.81 -7.78
N ALA A 8 -9.18 3.24 -9.04
CA ALA A 8 -10.26 3.06 -10.01
C ALA A 8 -10.60 1.56 -10.20
N ILE A 9 -9.57 0.70 -10.28
CA ILE A 9 -9.74 -0.75 -10.41
C ILE A 9 -10.36 -1.36 -9.14
N LEU A 10 -9.97 -0.88 -7.96
CA LEU A 10 -10.53 -1.34 -6.69
C LEU A 10 -11.98 -0.89 -6.49
N GLN A 11 -12.31 0.34 -6.90
CA GLN A 11 -13.66 0.89 -6.86
C GLN A 11 -14.60 0.14 -7.81
N GLU A 12 -14.16 -0.14 -9.04
CA GLU A 12 -14.93 -0.91 -10.02
C GLU A 12 -15.20 -2.34 -9.53
N ARG A 13 -14.21 -2.99 -8.91
CA ARG A 13 -14.35 -4.34 -8.33
C ARG A 13 -15.23 -4.38 -7.09
N ALA A 14 -15.23 -3.33 -6.26
CA ALA A 14 -16.12 -3.21 -5.11
C ALA A 14 -17.58 -2.94 -5.51
N GLN A 15 -17.82 -2.25 -6.64
CA GLN A 15 -19.16 -1.94 -7.14
C GLN A 15 -19.80 -3.09 -7.95
N ALA A 16 -19.02 -4.05 -8.44
CA ALA A 16 -19.51 -5.20 -9.21
C ALA A 16 -20.16 -6.33 -8.37
N GLY A 17 -20.25 -6.19 -7.05
CA GLY A 17 -21.00 -7.11 -6.17
C GLY A 17 -22.52 -6.85 -6.20
N PRO A 18 -23.38 -7.81 -5.78
CA PRO A 18 -24.83 -7.66 -5.85
C PRO A 18 -25.27 -6.42 -5.07
N SER A 19 -25.95 -5.51 -5.78
CA SER A 19 -26.44 -4.22 -5.28
C SER A 19 -27.43 -4.40 -4.13
N VAL A 20 -26.96 -4.32 -2.88
CA VAL A 20 -27.83 -4.13 -1.71
C VAL A 20 -27.15 -3.24 -0.68
N LEU A 21 -26.74 -2.01 -1.00
CA LEU A 21 -26.29 -1.06 0.04
C LEU A 21 -26.64 0.39 -0.34
N THR A 22 -27.80 0.86 0.12
CA THR A 22 -28.18 2.26 0.09
C THR A 22 -27.33 3.07 1.07
N ALA A 23 -26.59 4.05 0.54
CA ALA A 23 -25.65 4.93 1.24
C ALA A 23 -26.32 6.04 2.06
N ALA A 24 -27.31 5.71 2.89
CA ALA A 24 -27.99 6.68 3.76
C ALA A 24 -27.69 6.33 5.23
N ASN A 25 -26.92 7.19 5.90
CA ASN A 25 -26.55 7.17 7.34
C ASN A 25 -25.28 6.41 7.77
N LEU A 26 -24.17 6.57 7.05
CA LEU A 26 -22.86 6.29 7.66
C LEU A 26 -22.31 7.55 8.38
N PRO A 27 -21.96 7.48 9.67
CA PRO A 27 -21.28 8.57 10.36
C PRO A 27 -19.92 8.86 9.68
N PRO A 28 -19.44 10.11 9.70
CA PRO A 28 -18.15 10.46 9.13
C PRO A 28 -17.05 9.63 9.81
N ALA A 29 -16.20 9.00 9.00
CA ALA A 29 -15.05 8.25 9.50
C ALA A 29 -14.20 9.14 10.41
N PRO A 30 -13.61 8.59 11.49
CA PRO A 30 -12.65 9.33 12.30
C PRO A 30 -11.51 9.77 11.38
N ARG A 31 -11.38 11.08 11.14
CA ARG A 31 -10.24 11.64 10.42
C ARG A 31 -9.00 11.47 11.32
N ALA A 32 -8.34 10.32 11.23
CA ALA A 32 -6.98 10.21 11.73
C ALA A 32 -6.12 11.16 10.87
N SER A 33 -5.69 12.25 11.49
CA SER A 33 -4.80 13.25 10.92
C SER A 33 -3.68 12.57 10.16
N LEU A 34 -3.45 12.98 8.90
CA LEU A 34 -2.29 12.53 8.13
C LEU A 34 -1.01 12.66 8.98
N PRO A 35 -0.14 11.63 9.00
CA PRO A 35 1.14 11.70 9.70
C PRO A 35 1.90 12.98 9.29
N GLU A 36 2.34 13.78 10.27
CA GLU A 36 3.06 15.05 10.05
C GLU A 36 4.28 14.91 9.14
N VAL A 37 4.84 13.70 9.08
CA VAL A 37 5.89 13.28 8.15
C VAL A 37 5.61 13.78 6.73
N LEU A 38 4.38 13.79 6.23
CA LEU A 38 4.10 14.15 4.83
C LEU A 38 4.06 15.66 4.53
N LYS A 39 4.20 16.54 5.54
CA LYS A 39 4.13 18.01 5.36
C LYS A 39 5.48 18.66 5.02
N ASN A 40 6.58 17.92 5.10
CA ASN A 40 7.90 18.48 4.84
C ASN A 40 8.21 18.42 3.35
N SER A 41 7.77 19.44 2.60
CA SER A 41 8.41 19.82 1.34
C SER A 41 9.76 20.46 1.66
N GLU A 42 10.67 19.67 2.24
CA GLU A 42 12.06 20.09 2.33
C GLU A 42 12.61 20.20 0.91
N ASP A 43 13.41 21.23 0.68
CA ASP A 43 14.13 21.40 -0.57
C ASP A 43 15.10 20.23 -0.74
N LEU A 44 14.66 19.20 -1.46
CA LEU A 44 15.41 17.97 -1.71
C LEU A 44 16.77 18.25 -2.36
N THR A 45 16.92 19.39 -3.04
CA THR A 45 18.17 19.79 -3.70
C THR A 45 19.24 20.21 -2.70
N SER A 46 18.84 20.67 -1.51
CA SER A 46 19.74 21.11 -0.43
C SER A 46 20.13 19.99 0.54
N SER A 47 19.38 18.89 0.59
CA SER A 47 19.68 17.74 1.46
C SER A 47 20.81 16.88 0.88
N GLY A 48 21.68 16.28 1.70
CA GLY A 48 22.70 15.32 1.25
C GLY A 48 22.11 13.96 0.83
N SER A 49 22.80 13.18 -0.01
CA SER A 49 22.30 11.88 -0.51
C SER A 49 21.94 10.92 0.64
N ILE A 50 22.75 10.88 1.72
CA ILE A 50 22.45 10.09 2.92
C ILE A 50 21.17 10.55 3.62
N GLN A 51 20.90 11.86 3.67
CA GLN A 51 19.67 12.38 4.28
C GLN A 51 18.44 12.00 3.46
N LEU A 52 18.54 12.08 2.13
CA LEU A 52 17.49 11.63 1.22
C LEU A 52 17.17 10.14 1.39
N ILE A 53 18.19 9.30 1.63
CA ILE A 53 18.01 7.86 1.84
C ILE A 53 17.41 7.56 3.22
N LYS A 54 17.83 8.28 4.27
CA LYS A 54 17.15 8.23 5.58
C LYS A 54 15.67 8.57 5.43
N ARG A 55 15.38 9.63 4.68
CA ARG A 55 14.02 10.07 4.40
C ARG A 55 13.21 9.02 3.63
N PHE A 56 13.82 8.36 2.65
CA PHE A 56 13.22 7.21 1.98
C PHE A 56 12.87 6.09 2.97
N ASN A 57 13.76 5.72 3.89
CA ASN A 57 13.49 4.68 4.88
C ASN A 57 12.36 5.05 5.85
N GLU A 58 12.25 6.32 6.24
CA GLU A 58 11.11 6.82 7.02
C GLU A 58 9.79 6.65 6.26
N LEU A 59 9.77 7.00 4.97
CA LEU A 59 8.61 6.84 4.10
C LEU A 59 8.23 5.36 3.93
N GLN A 60 9.20 4.44 3.89
CA GLN A 60 8.92 3.00 3.86
C GLN A 60 8.39 2.47 5.19
N THR A 61 8.89 3.00 6.30
CA THR A 61 8.32 2.71 7.63
C THR A 61 6.86 3.15 7.68
N GLU A 62 6.55 4.33 7.14
CA GLU A 62 5.17 4.83 7.06
C GLU A 62 4.29 4.00 6.13
N ARG A 63 4.86 3.50 5.02
CA ARG A 63 4.18 2.57 4.12
C ARG A 63 3.78 1.27 4.84
N ILE A 64 4.70 0.69 5.62
CA ILE A 64 4.43 -0.51 6.42
C ILE A 64 3.32 -0.25 7.45
N LYS A 65 3.34 0.91 8.14
CA LYS A 65 2.25 1.29 9.06
C LYS A 65 0.92 1.44 8.33
N THR A 66 0.93 1.98 7.11
CA THR A 66 -0.28 2.13 6.29
C THR A 66 -0.89 0.77 5.93
N TYR A 67 -0.08 -0.25 5.59
CA TYR A 67 -0.59 -1.62 5.41
C TYR A 67 -1.19 -2.18 6.70
N LYS A 68 -0.50 -2.05 7.83
CA LYS A 68 -1.01 -2.53 9.13
C LYS A 68 -2.34 -1.88 9.50
N TYR A 69 -2.44 -0.58 9.27
CA TYR A 69 -3.69 0.18 9.44
C TYR A 69 -4.79 -0.37 8.54
N PHE A 70 -4.49 -0.63 7.27
CA PHE A 70 -5.47 -1.15 6.32
C PHE A 70 -6.00 -2.53 6.73
N ASP A 71 -5.12 -3.43 7.17
CA ASP A 71 -5.50 -4.75 7.67
C ASP A 71 -6.32 -4.67 8.96
N GLN A 72 -5.97 -3.75 9.87
CA GLN A 72 -6.71 -3.54 11.11
C GLN A 72 -8.14 -3.04 10.83
N GLU A 73 -8.29 -2.04 9.97
CA GLU A 73 -9.62 -1.52 9.60
C GLU A 73 -10.47 -2.58 8.90
N LEU A 74 -9.88 -3.46 8.09
CA LEU A 74 -10.61 -4.61 7.53
C LEU A 74 -11.16 -5.52 8.63
N ASN A 75 -10.33 -5.90 9.60
CA ASN A 75 -10.76 -6.77 10.69
C ASN A 75 -11.89 -6.11 11.50
N ASP A 76 -11.76 -4.83 11.83
CA ASP A 76 -12.80 -4.06 12.53
C ASP A 76 -14.10 -4.03 11.73
N LEU A 77 -14.04 -3.91 10.39
CA LEU A 77 -15.23 -3.98 9.53
C LEU A 77 -15.89 -5.35 9.53
N ILE A 78 -15.10 -6.42 9.52
CA ILE A 78 -15.60 -7.79 9.57
C ILE A 78 -16.28 -8.05 10.92
N GLU A 79 -15.63 -7.68 12.03
CA GLU A 79 -16.17 -7.83 13.38
C GLU A 79 -17.45 -7.01 13.60
N ALA A 80 -17.48 -5.78 13.09
CA ALA A 80 -18.66 -4.91 13.17
C ALA A 80 -19.75 -5.26 12.13
N ASN A 81 -19.53 -6.26 11.27
CA ASN A 81 -20.40 -6.61 10.15
C ASN A 81 -20.81 -5.39 9.29
N ALA A 82 -19.82 -4.54 8.97
CA ALA A 82 -20.03 -3.26 8.29
C ALA A 82 -19.29 -3.16 6.93
N PRO A 83 -19.46 -4.12 6.00
CA PRO A 83 -18.72 -4.15 4.74
C PRO A 83 -18.94 -2.90 3.85
N ALA A 84 -20.07 -2.21 4.02
CA ALA A 84 -20.41 -0.97 3.32
C ALA A 84 -19.38 0.17 3.51
N ARG A 85 -18.58 0.11 4.58
CA ARG A 85 -17.54 1.12 4.89
C ARG A 85 -16.22 0.87 4.18
N TYR A 86 -16.02 -0.31 3.59
CA TYR A 86 -14.75 -0.70 2.97
C TYR A 86 -14.27 0.29 1.88
N PRO A 87 -15.12 0.81 0.97
CA PRO A 87 -14.70 1.80 -0.02
C PRO A 87 -14.13 3.10 0.59
N LEU A 88 -14.60 3.51 1.77
CA LEU A 88 -14.09 4.69 2.47
C LEU A 88 -12.65 4.46 2.95
N ILE A 89 -12.37 3.29 3.52
CA ILE A 89 -11.02 2.90 3.95
C ILE A 89 -10.09 2.80 2.73
N CYS A 90 -10.55 2.19 1.63
CA CYS A 90 -9.76 2.14 0.39
C CYS A 90 -9.37 3.54 -0.10
N THR A 91 -10.28 4.51 0.00
CA THR A 91 -10.02 5.90 -0.40
C THR A 91 -8.92 6.50 0.46
N GLU A 92 -9.03 6.39 1.78
CA GLU A 92 -8.06 6.92 2.73
C GLU A 92 -6.67 6.28 2.57
N VAL A 93 -6.62 4.95 2.52
CA VAL A 93 -5.38 4.19 2.39
C VAL A 93 -4.69 4.47 1.06
N THR A 94 -5.45 4.55 -0.04
CA THR A 94 -4.87 4.87 -1.35
C THR A 94 -4.31 6.29 -1.39
N GLN A 95 -4.99 7.25 -0.75
CA GLN A 95 -4.46 8.61 -0.63
C GLN A 95 -3.11 8.63 0.11
N ARG A 96 -2.98 7.89 1.22
CA ARG A 96 -1.72 7.77 1.97
C ARG A 96 -0.61 7.15 1.11
N PHE A 97 -0.89 6.02 0.45
CA PHE A 97 0.08 5.39 -0.45
C PHE A 97 0.49 6.30 -1.61
N SER A 98 -0.44 7.06 -2.18
CA SER A 98 -0.17 8.03 -3.25
C SER A 98 0.82 9.10 -2.79
N GLN A 99 0.57 9.71 -1.63
CA GLN A 99 1.46 10.73 -1.06
C GLN A 99 2.86 10.19 -0.76
N ILE A 100 2.97 9.02 -0.12
CA ILE A 100 4.25 8.36 0.14
C ILE A 100 5.00 8.12 -1.18
N SER A 101 4.29 7.65 -2.21
CA SER A 101 4.89 7.31 -3.49
C SER A 101 5.34 8.54 -4.28
N VAL A 102 4.61 9.65 -4.23
CA VAL A 102 5.06 10.93 -4.80
C VAL A 102 6.39 11.35 -4.17
N SER A 103 6.48 11.33 -2.84
CA SER A 103 7.69 11.69 -2.11
C SER A 103 8.86 10.76 -2.42
N ILE A 104 8.64 9.44 -2.47
CA ILE A 104 9.70 8.48 -2.85
C ILE A 104 10.16 8.70 -4.29
N ASN A 105 9.25 8.96 -5.24
CA ASN A 105 9.65 9.24 -6.62
C ASN A 105 10.51 10.52 -6.71
N ALA A 106 10.16 11.57 -5.97
CA ALA A 106 10.96 12.79 -5.93
C ALA A 106 12.37 12.54 -5.36
N ILE A 107 12.48 11.76 -4.28
CA ILE A 107 13.77 11.35 -3.71
C ILE A 107 14.58 10.52 -4.72
N ARG A 108 13.94 9.54 -5.36
CA ARG A 108 14.58 8.71 -6.40
C ARG A 108 15.15 9.59 -7.51
N ASP A 109 14.35 10.52 -8.04
CA ASP A 109 14.77 11.38 -9.16
C ASP A 109 15.94 12.29 -8.77
N GLU A 110 15.97 12.75 -7.51
CA GLU A 110 17.11 13.48 -6.93
C GLU A 110 18.37 12.61 -6.84
N ILE A 111 18.25 11.40 -6.31
CA ILE A 111 19.36 10.44 -6.17
C ILE A 111 19.97 10.09 -7.53
N ILE A 112 19.13 9.84 -8.54
CA ILE A 112 19.57 9.58 -9.93
C ILE A 112 20.31 10.81 -10.49
N ARG A 113 19.77 12.02 -10.27
CA ARG A 113 20.39 13.26 -10.77
C ARG A 113 21.80 13.49 -10.21
N ARG A 114 22.06 12.98 -9.00
CA ARG A 114 23.37 13.04 -8.34
C ARG A 114 24.35 11.96 -8.80
N GLY A 115 23.95 11.11 -9.74
CA GLY A 115 24.78 10.05 -10.31
C GLY A 115 24.66 8.70 -9.61
N HIS A 116 23.85 8.59 -8.55
CA HIS A 116 23.65 7.35 -7.80
C HIS A 116 22.59 6.44 -8.48
N ASN A 117 22.88 6.05 -9.72
CA ASN A 117 21.92 5.34 -10.58
C ASN A 117 21.47 4.01 -10.00
N GLU A 118 22.37 3.24 -9.38
CA GLU A 118 22.08 1.92 -8.83
C GLU A 118 21.07 1.99 -7.68
N ILE A 119 21.25 2.97 -6.77
CA ILE A 119 20.28 3.27 -5.70
C ILE A 119 18.93 3.69 -6.30
N GLY A 120 18.93 4.57 -7.31
CA GLY A 120 17.71 5.00 -7.98
C GLY A 120 16.94 3.87 -8.69
N GLN A 121 17.67 2.93 -9.29
CA GLN A 121 17.09 1.73 -9.89
C GLN A 121 16.50 0.81 -8.83
N ALA A 122 17.20 0.56 -7.73
CA ALA A 122 16.69 -0.22 -6.62
C ALA A 122 15.42 0.42 -6.01
N MET A 123 15.39 1.74 -5.82
CA MET A 123 14.17 2.47 -5.41
C MET A 123 13.01 2.30 -6.39
N THR A 124 13.30 2.22 -7.70
CA THR A 124 12.29 1.94 -8.73
C THR A 124 11.72 0.52 -8.62
N LYS A 125 12.59 -0.47 -8.36
CA LYS A 125 12.15 -1.85 -8.09
C LYS A 125 11.22 -1.89 -6.88
N VAL A 126 11.60 -1.22 -5.79
CA VAL A 126 10.75 -1.14 -4.59
C VAL A 126 9.40 -0.51 -4.91
N GLN A 127 9.34 0.63 -5.60
CA GLN A 127 8.07 1.28 -5.96
C GLN A 127 7.17 0.40 -6.83
N SER A 128 7.76 -0.39 -7.73
CA SER A 128 7.00 -1.29 -8.61
C SER A 128 6.45 -2.48 -7.83
N ALA A 129 7.28 -3.15 -7.03
CA ALA A 129 6.84 -4.25 -6.18
C ALA A 129 5.78 -3.80 -5.15
N GLU A 130 5.91 -2.59 -4.59
CA GLU A 130 4.91 -2.04 -3.67
C GLU A 130 3.55 -1.79 -4.32
N LYS A 131 3.52 -1.43 -5.60
CA LYS A 131 2.27 -1.32 -6.35
C LYS A 131 1.61 -2.69 -6.48
N ASP A 132 2.38 -3.71 -6.85
CA ASP A 132 1.86 -5.07 -7.02
C ASP A 132 1.35 -5.63 -5.69
N LYS A 133 2.09 -5.38 -4.60
CA LYS A 133 1.67 -5.75 -3.24
C LYS A 133 0.33 -5.12 -2.87
N LEU A 134 0.15 -3.81 -3.10
CA LEU A 134 -1.11 -3.14 -2.78
C LEU A 134 -2.30 -3.75 -3.54
N MET A 135 -2.11 -4.08 -4.82
CA MET A 135 -3.14 -4.72 -5.64
C MET A 135 -3.51 -6.12 -5.11
N LEU A 136 -2.51 -6.90 -4.71
CA LEU A 136 -2.73 -8.24 -4.15
C LEU A 136 -3.40 -8.17 -2.77
N VAL A 137 -2.97 -7.25 -1.90
CA VAL A 137 -3.57 -7.03 -0.57
C VAL A 137 -5.04 -6.64 -0.71
N ALA A 138 -5.36 -5.71 -1.60
CA ALA A 138 -6.75 -5.29 -1.80
C ALA A 138 -7.61 -6.40 -2.42
N ALA A 139 -7.05 -7.24 -3.31
CA ALA A 139 -7.75 -8.43 -3.80
C ALA A 139 -8.02 -9.44 -2.66
N HIS A 140 -7.02 -9.67 -1.80
CA HIS A 140 -7.13 -10.55 -0.64
C HIS A 140 -8.22 -10.06 0.33
N HIS A 141 -8.25 -8.76 0.63
CA HIS A 141 -9.30 -8.14 1.45
C HIS A 141 -10.71 -8.34 0.88
N LEU A 142 -10.89 -8.14 -0.43
CA LEU A 142 -12.18 -8.35 -1.08
C LEU A 142 -12.65 -9.80 -0.97
N ASP A 143 -11.75 -10.76 -1.09
CA ASP A 143 -12.09 -12.18 -0.96
C ASP A 143 -12.42 -12.54 0.51
N GLN A 144 -11.73 -11.94 1.48
CA GLN A 144 -12.09 -12.05 2.90
C GLN A 144 -13.49 -11.51 3.17
N LEU A 145 -13.84 -10.31 2.67
CA LEU A 145 -15.17 -9.72 2.82
C LEU A 145 -16.27 -10.56 2.16
N LYS A 146 -16.03 -11.10 0.97
CA LYS A 146 -17.00 -12.00 0.32
C LYS A 146 -17.23 -13.25 1.16
N SER A 147 -16.17 -13.85 1.70
CA SER A 147 -16.27 -15.06 2.52
C SER A 147 -17.08 -14.85 3.80
N THR A 148 -17.01 -13.66 4.40
CA THR A 148 -17.75 -13.33 5.63
C THR A 148 -19.20 -12.95 5.35
N VAL A 149 -19.47 -12.22 4.26
CA VAL A 149 -20.84 -11.87 3.84
C VAL A 149 -21.61 -13.11 3.36
N LEU A 150 -20.98 -14.01 2.60
CA LEU A 150 -21.62 -15.20 2.04
C LEU A 150 -21.86 -16.31 3.07
N LYS A 151 -21.12 -16.37 4.18
CA LYS A 151 -21.38 -17.32 5.27
C LYS A 151 -22.76 -17.13 5.93
N GLY A 152 -23.41 -15.97 5.74
CA GLY A 152 -24.77 -15.69 6.22
C GLY A 152 -25.90 -16.21 5.31
N THR A 153 -25.59 -16.65 4.08
CA THR A 153 -26.58 -17.12 3.09
C THR A 153 -26.08 -18.43 2.48
N GLU A 154 -26.76 -19.54 2.78
CA GLU A 154 -26.32 -20.90 2.47
C GLU A 154 -25.80 -21.14 1.04
N SER A 155 -24.77 -22.00 0.96
CA SER A 155 -24.36 -22.83 -0.19
C SER A 155 -23.84 -22.17 -1.48
N VAL A 156 -22.57 -21.71 -1.49
CA VAL A 156 -21.74 -21.72 -2.73
C VAL A 156 -20.25 -21.99 -2.38
N THR A 157 -19.74 -23.17 -2.80
CA THR A 157 -18.31 -23.52 -3.01
C THR A 157 -17.25 -22.99 -2.01
N GLY A 158 -17.19 -23.56 -0.79
CA GLY A 158 -16.18 -23.20 0.22
C GLY A 158 -14.72 -23.47 -0.19
N GLU A 159 -14.44 -24.56 -0.92
CA GLU A 159 -13.05 -24.97 -1.24
C GLU A 159 -12.30 -23.99 -2.16
N LYS A 160 -12.96 -23.44 -3.20
CA LYS A 160 -12.31 -22.51 -4.14
C LYS A 160 -11.92 -21.17 -3.51
N THR A 161 -12.60 -20.78 -2.42
CA THR A 161 -12.35 -19.50 -1.77
C THR A 161 -11.14 -19.59 -0.84
N GLU A 162 -10.95 -20.72 -0.15
CA GLU A 162 -9.80 -20.93 0.72
C GLU A 162 -8.49 -21.07 -0.08
N GLU A 163 -8.50 -21.83 -1.19
CA GLU A 163 -7.33 -21.94 -2.08
C GLU A 163 -6.90 -20.58 -2.66
N GLN A 164 -7.86 -19.73 -3.02
CA GLN A 164 -7.59 -18.40 -3.57
C GLN A 164 -6.99 -17.45 -2.52
N VAL A 165 -7.48 -17.49 -1.28
CA VAL A 165 -6.93 -16.71 -0.16
C VAL A 165 -5.49 -17.12 0.13
N VAL A 166 -5.21 -18.42 0.18
CA VAL A 166 -3.85 -18.96 0.38
C VAL A 166 -2.93 -18.54 -0.76
N TYR A 167 -3.40 -18.65 -2.02
CA TYR A 167 -2.63 -18.22 -3.18
C TYR A 167 -2.27 -16.73 -3.12
N LEU A 168 -3.23 -15.86 -2.82
CA LEU A 168 -2.98 -14.42 -2.71
C LEU A 168 -2.00 -14.11 -1.58
N ALA A 169 -2.12 -14.76 -0.42
CA ALA A 169 -1.18 -14.61 0.69
C ALA A 169 0.25 -15.01 0.29
N GLN A 170 0.41 -16.09 -0.47
CA GLN A 170 1.70 -16.53 -0.98
C GLN A 170 2.29 -15.52 -1.98
N GLN A 171 1.47 -15.00 -2.90
CA GLN A 171 1.90 -13.97 -3.85
C GLN A 171 2.32 -12.67 -3.13
N ILE A 172 1.59 -12.26 -2.08
CA ILE A 172 1.97 -11.11 -1.24
C ILE A 172 3.35 -11.36 -0.60
N ALA A 173 3.59 -12.56 -0.05
CA ALA A 173 4.88 -12.92 0.55
C ALA A 173 6.02 -12.91 -0.48
N THR A 174 5.80 -13.38 -1.71
CA THR A 174 6.80 -13.30 -2.78
C THR A 174 7.14 -11.85 -3.13
N VAL A 175 6.15 -10.98 -3.30
CA VAL A 175 6.38 -9.56 -3.58
C VAL A 175 7.08 -8.87 -2.41
N GLN A 176 6.75 -9.24 -1.16
CA GLN A 176 7.44 -8.76 0.03
C GLN A 176 8.94 -9.11 0.01
N ALA A 177 9.29 -10.35 -0.37
CA ALA A 177 10.69 -10.74 -0.52
C ALA A 177 11.42 -9.92 -1.60
N THR A 178 10.77 -9.61 -2.73
CA THR A 178 11.33 -8.72 -3.75
C THR A 178 11.57 -7.30 -3.23
N ILE A 179 10.68 -6.78 -2.38
CA ILE A 179 10.88 -5.47 -1.73
C ILE A 179 12.09 -5.53 -0.81
N GLU A 180 12.23 -6.58 0.00
CA GLU A 180 13.33 -6.76 0.94
C GLU A 180 14.70 -6.88 0.24
N GLU A 181 14.75 -7.62 -0.87
CA GLU A 181 15.93 -7.72 -1.74
C GLU A 181 16.32 -6.35 -2.29
N ALA A 182 15.39 -5.60 -2.87
CA ALA A 182 15.68 -4.27 -3.40
C ALA A 182 16.03 -3.25 -2.29
N LEU A 183 15.54 -3.43 -1.06
CA LEU A 183 15.98 -2.62 0.08
C LEU A 183 17.39 -3.00 0.55
N GLU A 184 17.80 -4.26 0.43
CA GLU A 184 19.18 -4.69 0.66
C GLU A 184 20.12 -4.13 -0.40
N ASP A 185 19.73 -4.15 -1.68
CA ASP A 185 20.47 -3.49 -2.76
C ASP A 185 20.78 -2.03 -2.39
N ILE A 186 19.77 -1.28 -1.91
CA ILE A 186 19.97 0.11 -1.47
C ILE A 186 20.98 0.18 -0.30
N ARG A 187 20.87 -0.71 0.69
CA ARG A 187 21.79 -0.71 1.85
C ARG A 187 23.23 -0.97 1.43
N CYS A 188 23.48 -1.95 0.56
CA CYS A 188 24.83 -2.24 0.06
C CYS A 188 25.43 -1.03 -0.65
N ASN A 189 24.68 -0.44 -1.59
CA ASN A 189 25.13 0.74 -2.35
C ASN A 189 25.33 1.99 -1.47
N VAL A 190 24.61 2.10 -0.34
CA VAL A 190 24.79 3.21 0.61
C VAL A 190 26.11 3.10 1.37
N CYS A 191 26.58 1.88 1.67
CA CYS A 191 27.88 1.70 2.31
C CYS A 191 28.99 2.34 1.48
N ASP A 192 28.94 2.16 0.15
CA ASP A 192 29.91 2.74 -0.78
C ASP A 192 29.90 4.29 -0.77
N LEU A 193 28.77 4.91 -0.40
CA LEU A 193 28.65 6.38 -0.27
C LEU A 193 29.21 6.94 1.03
N VAL A 194 29.43 6.10 2.04
CA VAL A 194 29.97 6.51 3.34
C VAL A 194 31.50 6.41 3.35
N ASP A 195 32.07 5.64 2.41
CA ASP A 195 33.51 5.39 2.28
C ASP A 195 34.24 6.38 1.34
N GLU A 196 33.52 7.35 0.75
CA GLU A 196 34.04 8.50 -0.02
C GLU A 196 34.15 9.78 0.81
#